data_AF-A0A242WAR8-F1
#
_entry.id   AF-A0A242WAR8-F1
#
_cell.length_a   1.000
_cell.length_b   1.000
_cell.length_c   1.000
_cell.angle_alpha   90.00
_cell.angle_beta   90.00
_cell.angle_gamma   90.00
#
_symmetry.space_group_name_H-M   'P 1'
#
loop_
_entity.id
_entity.type
_entity.pdbx_description
1 polymer ?
#
loop_
_entity_poly.entity_id
_entity_poly.type
_entity_poly.pdbx_seq_one_letter_code
_entity_poly.pdbx_strand_id
1 'polypeptide(L)'
;MRKDTWILKYINGKNHSGIYLTISDIYTLLFLYEQRLLTVKQLYTFNSYFHNEPMNYNAFRNRLNKMSNLKLLKKENYYLKKRYGYEMNMFTIGDKGLFILEQAGFIKNAKENFYISRKQYEHTLGIKEVVLQTIELEANRKGWILGLNGDLTYVFKNFIKEYGINNLYPFTLWPNHPHFIYESDEWGFHKNLGQSVRDKRTQKDDVLYSIQPFPLFKDIKEEDNNLKPDWIFRINKHFLSIEVDTGTERNNIIESKIKKYITLSKLMPTINHHVIFSIVDNSYPTVSDHGTKKQRTANLKELIKNIPELAASNLNVYVTPMRRIQAVMYQILEKTRVQRKQEQEFHNEIISRLNNVITFPYTATLVNTEESLKKLGFYHQGFLSKKLPVYHFQKKDEQNAKGLLEFDAIVIKMQEGNVNSYKDLSEVAQLLVQSDSERGKLVMPRDTKIIAIYPKELEGTETSVIHDIFHSSASKQNVILIRENDIRQFNPCFFDIQQREMKLFEEFF
;
A
#
# COMPACT_ATOMS: atom_id res chain seq x y z
N MET A 1 25.93 0.34 22.83
CA MET A 1 26.21 -0.06 21.43
C MET A 1 27.54 -0.81 21.40
N ARG A 2 27.57 -2.07 20.95
CA ARG A 2 28.82 -2.81 20.75
C ARG A 2 29.63 -2.17 19.63
N LYS A 3 30.96 -2.07 19.79
CA LYS A 3 31.91 -1.46 18.83
C LYS A 3 31.89 -2.13 17.45
N ASP A 4 31.32 -3.33 17.35
CA ASP A 4 31.36 -4.22 16.17
C ASP A 4 30.34 -3.89 15.07
N THR A 5 29.74 -2.69 15.09
CA THR A 5 28.66 -2.28 14.15
C THR A 5 28.96 -1.00 13.37
N TRP A 6 30.11 -0.37 13.62
CA TRP A 6 30.52 0.82 12.88
C TRP A 6 31.13 0.43 11.55
N ILE A 7 30.55 0.91 10.46
CA ILE A 7 31.03 0.63 9.10
C ILE A 7 31.83 1.80 8.51
N LEU A 8 31.64 3.01 9.06
CA LEU A 8 32.25 4.23 8.54
C LEU A 8 32.61 5.18 9.68
N LYS A 9 33.72 5.92 9.53
CA LYS A 9 34.06 7.06 10.38
C LYS A 9 34.25 8.28 9.50
N TYR A 10 33.48 9.32 9.76
CA TYR A 10 33.71 10.64 9.19
C TYR A 10 34.62 11.44 10.13
N ILE A 11 35.73 11.94 9.60
CA ILE A 11 36.77 12.67 10.33
C ILE A 11 36.74 14.13 9.90
N ASN A 12 36.59 15.03 10.86
CA ASN A 12 36.37 16.46 10.63
C ASN A 12 37.28 17.37 11.48
N GLY A 13 38.39 16.82 12.00
CA GLY A 13 39.34 17.58 12.79
C GLY A 13 40.54 16.79 13.28
N LYS A 14 41.43 17.50 13.99
CA LYS A 14 42.68 16.97 14.56
C LYS A 14 42.41 15.74 15.45
N ASN A 15 43.41 14.87 15.56
CA ASN A 15 43.35 13.62 16.35
C ASN A 15 42.24 12.66 15.91
N HIS A 16 41.86 12.66 14.62
CA HIS A 16 40.79 11.84 14.07
C HIS A 16 39.44 12.06 14.79
N SER A 17 39.16 13.30 15.20
CA SER A 17 37.85 13.68 15.77
C SER A 17 36.77 13.57 14.71
N GLY A 18 35.57 13.18 15.12
CA GLY A 18 34.41 13.09 14.22
C GLY A 18 33.33 12.15 14.72
N ILE A 19 32.71 11.42 13.81
CA ILE A 19 31.57 10.54 14.11
C ILE A 19 31.70 9.18 13.44
N TYR A 20 31.40 8.13 14.20
CA TYR A 20 31.22 6.78 13.69
C TYR A 20 29.77 6.58 13.23
N LEU A 21 29.60 5.98 12.06
CA LEU A 21 28.32 5.71 11.41
C LEU A 21 28.14 4.21 11.21
N THR A 22 26.94 3.74 11.54
CA THR A 22 26.45 2.39 11.28
C THR A 22 25.78 2.32 9.91
N ILE A 23 25.44 1.12 9.47
CA ILE A 23 24.64 0.86 8.27
C ILE A 23 23.33 1.64 8.31
N SER A 24 22.64 1.59 9.45
CA SER A 24 21.37 2.29 9.64
C SER A 24 21.52 3.80 9.48
N ASP A 25 22.68 4.38 9.83
CA ASP A 25 22.94 5.81 9.65
C ASP A 25 23.17 6.18 8.20
N ILE A 26 23.98 5.39 7.48
CA ILE A 26 24.25 5.62 6.06
C ILE A 26 22.97 5.49 5.25
N TYR A 27 22.16 4.47 5.51
CA TYR A 27 20.86 4.35 4.85
C TYR A 27 19.86 5.41 5.29
N THR A 28 19.93 5.92 6.52
CA THR A 28 19.10 7.08 6.93
C THR A 28 19.48 8.33 6.16
N LEU A 29 20.78 8.59 5.95
CA LEU A 29 21.24 9.69 5.08
C LEU A 29 20.77 9.49 3.64
N LEU A 30 20.90 8.28 3.10
CA LEU A 30 20.48 7.96 1.75
C LEU A 30 18.97 8.11 1.54
N PHE A 31 18.18 7.64 2.52
CA PHE A 31 16.74 7.79 2.50
C PHE A 31 16.33 9.26 2.62
N LEU A 32 17.04 10.07 3.40
CA LEU A 32 16.86 11.52 3.42
C LEU A 32 17.23 12.19 2.10
N TYR A 33 18.27 11.72 1.41
CA TYR A 33 18.59 12.19 0.07
C TYR A 33 17.45 11.90 -0.91
N GLU A 34 16.89 10.69 -0.87
CA GLU A 34 15.78 10.28 -1.75
C GLU A 34 14.46 10.99 -1.40
N GLN A 35 14.14 11.09 -0.11
CA GLN A 35 12.89 11.63 0.38
C GLN A 35 12.91 13.14 0.62
N ARG A 36 14.10 13.76 0.67
CA ARG A 36 14.37 15.20 0.86
C ARG A 36 14.05 15.75 2.25
N LEU A 37 12.92 15.38 2.84
CA LEU A 37 12.45 15.90 4.14
C LEU A 37 11.69 14.83 4.92
N LEU A 38 12.05 14.63 6.18
CA LEU A 38 11.39 13.71 7.10
C LEU A 38 11.30 14.28 8.52
N THR A 39 10.26 13.89 9.26
CA THR A 39 10.18 14.17 10.71
C THR A 39 11.11 13.26 11.51
N VAL A 40 11.42 13.63 12.75
CA VAL A 40 12.14 12.72 13.69
C VAL A 40 11.44 11.37 13.83
N LYS A 41 10.10 11.36 13.91
CA LYS A 41 9.30 10.14 14.05
C LYS A 41 9.48 9.23 12.82
N GLN A 42 9.37 9.80 11.63
CA GLN A 42 9.53 9.06 10.37
C GLN A 42 10.95 8.51 10.20
N LEU A 43 11.97 9.29 10.56
CA LEU A 43 13.36 8.83 10.57
C LEU A 43 13.59 7.71 11.58
N TYR A 44 12.97 7.81 12.75
CA TYR A 44 13.04 6.78 13.78
C TYR A 44 12.39 5.48 13.29
N THR A 45 11.20 5.56 12.69
CA THR A 45 10.51 4.43 12.09
C THR A 45 11.40 3.74 11.06
N PHE A 46 11.96 4.48 10.11
CA PHE A 46 12.88 3.93 9.10
C PHE A 46 14.13 3.29 9.71
N ASN A 47 14.76 3.98 10.67
CA ASN A 47 15.94 3.47 11.36
C ASN A 47 15.64 2.16 12.12
N SER A 48 14.43 2.00 12.63
CA SER A 48 14.02 0.82 13.38
C SER A 48 14.00 -0.47 12.54
N TYR A 49 13.83 -0.36 11.22
CA TYR A 49 13.84 -1.51 10.30
C TYR A 49 15.20 -2.25 10.25
N PHE A 50 16.28 -1.61 10.72
CA PHE A 50 17.63 -2.18 10.75
C PHE A 50 17.95 -2.92 12.05
N HIS A 51 17.10 -2.82 13.08
CA HIS A 51 17.39 -3.32 14.42
C HIS A 51 16.31 -4.28 14.91
N ASN A 52 16.72 -5.32 15.65
CA ASN A 52 15.78 -6.15 16.41
C ASN A 52 15.22 -5.37 17.59
N GLU A 53 16.10 -4.64 18.29
CA GLU A 53 15.77 -3.74 19.38
C GLU A 53 16.25 -2.33 18.98
N PRO A 54 15.33 -1.47 18.50
CA PRO A 54 15.66 -0.10 18.15
C PRO A 54 16.20 0.65 19.36
N MET A 55 17.13 1.59 19.13
CA MET A 55 17.56 2.47 20.21
C MET A 55 16.38 3.28 20.74
N ASN A 56 16.42 3.70 22.01
CA ASN A 56 15.36 4.56 22.53
C ASN A 56 15.20 5.85 21.69
N TYR A 57 13.96 6.29 21.48
CA TYR A 57 13.63 7.50 20.71
C TYR A 57 14.42 8.76 21.10
N ASN A 58 14.67 8.97 22.41
CA ASN A 58 15.46 10.09 22.90
C ASN A 58 16.95 9.95 22.53
N ALA A 59 17.50 8.74 22.58
CA ALA A 59 18.86 8.46 22.14
C ALA A 59 19.00 8.69 20.63
N PHE A 60 18.01 8.26 19.85
CA PHE A 60 17.94 8.52 18.42
C PHE A 60 17.89 10.03 18.12
N ARG A 61 17.04 10.79 18.82
CA ARG A 61 16.96 12.25 18.68
C ARG A 61 18.30 12.93 18.99
N ASN A 62 18.97 12.52 20.07
CA ASN A 62 20.30 13.04 20.43
C ASN A 62 21.35 12.72 19.35
N ARG A 63 21.25 11.53 18.75
CA ARG A 63 22.08 11.12 17.62
C ARG A 63 21.87 12.00 16.39
N LEU A 64 20.62 12.29 16.02
CA LEU A 64 20.30 13.22 14.92
C LEU A 64 20.82 14.64 15.21
N ASN A 65 20.68 15.14 16.44
CA ASN A 65 21.22 16.45 16.82
C ASN A 65 22.75 16.48 16.67
N LYS A 66 23.46 15.42 17.09
CA LYS A 66 24.92 15.32 16.89
C LYS A 66 25.29 15.34 15.41
N MET A 67 24.56 14.58 14.57
CA MET A 67 24.77 14.60 13.12
C MET A 67 24.50 15.99 12.52
N SER A 68 23.49 16.71 13.03
CA SER A 68 23.18 18.07 12.57
C SER A 68 24.25 19.09 12.97
N ASN A 69 24.80 19.01 14.18
CA ASN A 69 25.92 19.86 14.62
C ASN A 69 27.16 19.68 13.74
N LEU A 70 27.35 18.47 13.21
CA LEU A 70 28.42 18.13 12.26
C LEU A 70 28.05 18.44 10.79
N LYS A 71 26.90 19.08 10.54
CA LYS A 71 26.37 19.44 9.22
C LYS A 71 26.11 18.23 8.31
N LEU A 72 25.98 17.02 8.87
CA LEU A 72 25.50 15.85 8.12
C LEU A 72 24.00 15.97 7.81
N LEU A 73 23.27 16.63 8.70
CA LEU A 73 21.84 16.89 8.60
C LEU A 73 21.56 18.38 8.77
N LYS A 74 20.61 18.90 8.00
CA LYS A 74 20.05 20.24 8.19
C LYS A 74 18.75 20.09 8.98
N LYS A 75 18.67 20.77 10.13
CA LYS A 75 17.49 20.73 11.01
C LYS A 75 16.56 21.89 10.67
N GLU A 76 15.29 21.58 10.44
CA GLU A 76 14.23 22.56 10.24
C GLU A 76 13.18 22.40 11.34
N ASN A 77 12.69 23.50 11.89
CA ASN A 77 11.59 23.49 12.85
C ASN A 77 10.30 23.92 12.14
N TYR A 78 9.23 23.19 12.40
CA TYR A 78 7.90 23.52 11.92
C TYR A 78 6.92 23.67 13.08
N TYR A 79 6.32 24.85 13.18
CA TYR A 79 5.39 25.20 14.25
C TYR A 79 3.99 24.65 13.96
N LEU A 80 3.51 23.74 14.81
CA LEU A 80 2.13 23.29 14.79
C LEU A 80 1.26 24.31 15.54
N LYS A 81 0.64 25.24 14.80
CA LYS A 81 -0.14 26.36 15.35
C LYS A 81 -1.18 25.99 16.41
N LYS A 82 -1.71 24.75 16.41
CA LYS A 82 -2.80 24.33 17.31
C LYS A 82 -2.40 23.42 18.48
N ARG A 83 -1.16 22.90 18.54
CA ARG A 83 -0.69 22.12 19.70
C ARG A 83 0.10 23.01 20.67
N TYR A 84 -0.48 24.15 21.08
CA TYR A 84 0.13 25.08 22.04
C TYR A 84 1.58 25.46 21.74
N GLY A 85 1.92 25.74 20.47
CA GLY A 85 3.29 26.08 20.07
C GLY A 85 4.24 24.88 19.93
N TYR A 86 3.72 23.65 19.82
CA TYR A 86 4.55 22.46 19.58
C TYR A 86 5.37 22.59 18.28
N GLU A 87 6.69 22.56 18.43
CA GLU A 87 7.63 22.50 17.33
C GLU A 87 7.89 21.05 16.91
N MET A 88 7.53 20.72 15.67
CA MET A 88 7.94 19.49 15.03
C MET A 88 9.31 19.69 14.38
N ASN A 89 10.30 18.94 14.85
CA ASN A 89 11.63 18.92 14.24
C ASN A 89 11.61 18.03 12.99
N MET A 90 12.12 18.55 11.89
CA MET A 90 12.32 17.85 10.64
C MET A 90 13.78 17.95 10.23
N PHE A 91 14.21 17.02 9.39
CA PHE A 91 15.56 17.00 8.87
C PHE A 91 15.55 16.85 7.36
N THR A 92 16.48 17.55 6.74
CA THR A 92 16.92 17.36 5.36
C THR A 92 18.40 16.93 5.38
N ILE A 93 18.91 16.42 4.27
CA ILE A 93 20.34 16.09 4.18
C ILE A 93 21.19 17.37 4.18
N GLY A 94 22.28 17.39 4.94
CA GLY A 94 23.24 18.48 4.92
C GLY A 94 24.40 18.23 3.96
N ASP A 95 25.19 19.27 3.68
CA ASP A 95 26.31 19.23 2.72
C ASP A 95 27.30 18.09 3.03
N LYS A 96 27.62 17.90 4.32
CA LYS A 96 28.55 16.84 4.74
C LYS A 96 27.92 15.45 4.68
N GLY A 97 26.59 15.35 4.78
CA GLY A 97 25.87 14.10 4.56
C GLY A 97 25.92 13.68 3.10
N LEU A 98 25.72 14.63 2.17
CA LEU A 98 25.87 14.40 0.73
C LEU A 98 27.29 13.99 0.36
N PHE A 99 28.28 14.73 0.88
CA PHE A 99 29.69 14.39 0.69
C PHE A 99 29.99 12.96 1.13
N ILE A 100 29.54 12.56 2.32
CA ILE A 100 29.73 11.18 2.81
C ILE A 100 29.10 10.15 1.86
N LEU A 101 27.88 10.38 1.37
CA LEU A 101 27.21 9.45 0.46
C LEU A 101 27.94 9.32 -0.88
N GLU A 102 28.48 10.42 -1.41
CA GLU A 102 29.25 10.46 -2.65
C GLU A 102 30.58 9.71 -2.49
N GLN A 103 31.34 10.03 -1.44
CA GLN A 103 32.63 9.37 -1.14
C GLN A 103 32.46 7.89 -0.79
N ALA A 104 31.32 7.51 -0.17
CA ALA A 104 30.98 6.12 0.10
C ALA A 104 30.41 5.37 -1.13
N GLY A 105 30.28 6.02 -2.28
CA GLY A 105 29.85 5.41 -3.55
C GLY A 105 28.34 5.17 -3.68
N PHE A 106 27.51 5.73 -2.80
CA PHE A 106 26.05 5.56 -2.85
C PHE A 106 25.38 6.47 -3.88
N ILE A 107 26.00 7.61 -4.22
CA ILE A 107 25.50 8.58 -5.21
C ILE A 107 26.65 9.06 -6.10
N LYS A 108 26.34 9.44 -7.36
CA LYS A 108 27.34 9.88 -8.34
C LYS A 108 27.64 11.38 -8.33
N ASN A 109 26.63 12.19 -8.03
CA ASN A 109 26.72 13.63 -8.10
C ASN A 109 25.96 14.20 -6.89
N ALA A 110 26.68 14.83 -5.97
CA ALA A 110 26.08 15.63 -4.93
C ALA A 110 25.31 16.81 -5.55
N LYS A 111 24.00 16.65 -5.77
CA LYS A 111 23.11 17.76 -6.14
C LYS A 111 22.39 18.22 -4.89
N GLU A 112 22.78 19.40 -4.40
CA GLU A 112 22.09 20.02 -3.29
C GLU A 112 20.88 20.86 -3.77
N ASN A 113 19.91 20.99 -2.87
CA ASN A 113 18.80 21.94 -2.88
C ASN A 113 17.57 21.63 -3.75
N PHE A 114 16.64 20.89 -3.13
CA PHE A 114 15.22 21.06 -3.40
C PHE A 114 14.59 21.85 -2.26
N TYR A 115 14.21 23.10 -2.53
CA TYR A 115 13.36 23.87 -1.63
C TYR A 115 11.95 23.26 -1.63
N ILE A 116 11.45 22.89 -0.45
CA ILE A 116 10.05 22.53 -0.27
C ILE A 116 9.37 23.73 0.36
N SER A 117 8.33 24.24 -0.29
CA SER A 117 7.54 25.33 0.30
C SER A 117 6.86 24.87 1.58
N ARG A 118 6.84 25.70 2.62
CA ARG A 118 6.15 25.40 3.89
C ARG A 118 4.67 25.01 3.71
N LYS A 119 4.02 25.51 2.66
CA LYS A 119 2.63 25.16 2.31
C LYS A 119 2.47 23.69 1.87
N GLN A 120 3.56 23.08 1.40
CA GLN A 120 3.59 21.71 0.88
C GLN A 120 4.13 20.69 1.89
N TYR A 121 4.51 21.11 3.10
CA TYR A 121 5.08 20.18 4.09
C TYR A 121 4.11 19.07 4.45
N GLU A 122 2.85 19.38 4.73
CA GLU A 122 1.85 18.37 5.12
C GLU A 122 1.66 17.32 4.01
N HIS A 123 1.47 17.77 2.77
CA HIS A 123 1.40 16.90 1.60
C HIS A 123 2.68 16.05 1.44
N THR A 124 3.85 16.69 1.52
CA THR A 124 5.14 16.00 1.37
C THR A 124 5.35 14.93 2.44
N LEU A 125 5.09 15.27 3.71
CA LEU A 125 5.21 14.34 4.83
C LEU A 125 4.20 13.20 4.73
N GLY A 126 2.98 13.47 4.23
CA GLY A 126 1.99 12.45 3.91
C GLY A 126 2.48 11.46 2.86
N ILE A 127 3.13 11.93 1.79
CA ILE A 127 3.78 11.03 0.81
C ILE A 127 4.81 10.15 1.50
N LYS A 128 5.62 10.72 2.40
CA LYS A 128 6.69 9.97 3.07
C LYS A 128 6.14 8.91 4.01
N GLU A 129 5.00 9.21 4.63
CA GLU A 129 4.29 8.25 5.48
C GLU A 129 3.81 7.04 4.68
N VAL A 130 3.20 7.27 3.51
CA VAL A 130 2.83 6.17 2.58
C VAL A 130 4.04 5.35 2.19
N VAL A 131 5.15 6.01 1.86
CA VAL A 131 6.37 5.33 1.45
C VAL A 131 6.90 4.45 2.58
N LEU A 132 7.00 4.98 3.80
CA LEU A 132 7.49 4.24 4.97
C LEU A 132 6.63 3.03 5.29
N GLN A 133 5.30 3.21 5.36
CA GLN A 133 4.38 2.12 5.67
C GLN A 133 4.42 1.01 4.61
N THR A 134 4.66 1.36 3.34
CA THR A 134 4.85 0.37 2.27
C THR A 134 6.19 -0.35 2.39
N ILE A 135 7.28 0.37 2.68
CA ILE A 135 8.62 -0.21 2.85
C ILE A 135 8.65 -1.17 4.05
N GLU A 136 7.94 -0.86 5.12
CA GLU A 136 7.82 -1.70 6.31
C GLU A 136 7.39 -3.13 5.99
N LEU A 137 6.41 -3.28 5.08
CA LEU A 137 5.91 -4.58 4.64
C LEU A 137 7.04 -5.45 4.08
N GLU A 138 7.90 -4.88 3.24
CA GLU A 138 9.01 -5.60 2.64
C GLU A 138 10.22 -5.76 3.57
N ALA A 139 10.45 -4.78 4.45
CA ALA A 139 11.45 -4.89 5.50
C ALA A 139 11.14 -6.06 6.43
N ASN A 140 9.87 -6.25 6.79
CA ASN A 140 9.42 -7.36 7.63
C ASN A 140 9.34 -8.69 6.88
N ARG A 141 8.95 -8.70 5.59
CA ARG A 141 8.81 -9.93 4.81
C ARG A 141 10.13 -10.50 4.32
N LYS A 142 10.91 -9.71 3.58
CA LYS A 142 12.15 -10.15 2.91
C LYS A 142 13.40 -9.42 3.39
N GLY A 143 13.23 -8.29 4.08
CA GLY A 143 14.34 -7.52 4.60
C GLY A 143 15.09 -6.70 3.57
N TRP A 144 14.53 -6.41 2.39
CA TRP A 144 15.17 -5.52 1.42
C TRP A 144 14.18 -4.96 0.37
N ILE A 145 14.55 -3.85 -0.26
CA ILE A 145 13.86 -3.25 -1.42
C ILE A 145 14.89 -2.61 -2.36
N LEU A 146 14.43 -2.17 -3.54
CA LEU A 146 15.23 -1.29 -4.40
C LEU A 146 14.74 0.16 -4.32
N GLY A 147 15.66 1.08 -4.04
CA GLY A 147 15.42 2.52 -4.06
C GLY A 147 16.19 3.22 -5.16
N LEU A 148 16.14 4.55 -5.17
CA LEU A 148 16.80 5.39 -6.20
C LEU A 148 16.49 4.90 -7.62
N ASN A 149 15.21 4.71 -7.94
CA ASN A 149 14.74 4.24 -9.25
C ASN A 149 15.25 2.84 -9.65
N GLY A 150 15.74 2.05 -8.70
CA GLY A 150 16.25 0.70 -8.92
C GLY A 150 17.77 0.57 -8.87
N ASP A 151 18.49 1.69 -8.72
CA ASP A 151 19.95 1.71 -8.76
C ASP A 151 20.58 1.12 -7.49
N LEU A 152 19.85 1.12 -6.37
CA LEU A 152 20.41 0.77 -5.08
C LEU A 152 19.50 -0.14 -4.24
N THR A 153 20.12 -1.08 -3.53
CA THR A 153 19.43 -1.98 -2.59
C THR A 153 19.49 -1.44 -1.16
N TYR A 154 18.33 -1.21 -0.56
CA TYR A 154 18.22 -1.06 0.89
C TYR A 154 18.13 -2.46 1.51
N VAL A 155 19.03 -2.79 2.45
CA VAL A 155 19.01 -4.06 3.18
C VAL A 155 18.72 -3.82 4.66
N PHE A 156 17.74 -4.53 5.19
CA PHE A 156 17.18 -4.41 6.53
C PHE A 156 17.51 -5.63 7.39
N LYS A 157 17.08 -5.62 8.65
CA LYS A 157 17.49 -6.59 9.68
C LYS A 157 17.35 -8.05 9.27
N ASN A 158 16.25 -8.43 8.62
CA ASN A 158 15.99 -9.83 8.27
C ASN A 158 17.00 -10.34 7.23
N PHE A 159 17.29 -9.53 6.22
CA PHE A 159 18.26 -9.89 5.18
C PHE A 159 19.71 -9.83 5.70
N ILE A 160 20.02 -8.86 6.56
CA ILE A 160 21.33 -8.77 7.24
C ILE A 160 21.54 -9.98 8.15
N LYS A 161 20.51 -10.43 8.88
CA LYS A 161 20.57 -11.61 9.74
C LYS A 161 20.80 -12.89 8.94
N GLU A 162 20.18 -13.01 7.77
CA GLU A 162 20.28 -14.20 6.92
C GLU A 162 21.66 -14.31 6.25
N TYR A 163 22.18 -13.22 5.68
CA TYR A 163 23.40 -13.27 4.86
C TYR A 163 24.65 -12.69 5.52
N GLY A 164 24.51 -11.89 6.57
CA GLY A 164 25.60 -11.14 7.20
C GLY A 164 26.02 -9.92 6.37
N ILE A 165 26.22 -8.76 7.02
CA ILE A 165 26.46 -7.50 6.32
C ILE A 165 27.70 -7.51 5.42
N ASN A 166 28.81 -8.13 5.85
CA ASN A 166 30.05 -8.19 5.08
C ASN A 166 29.91 -8.99 3.79
N ASN A 167 28.83 -9.78 3.67
CA ASN A 167 28.52 -10.52 2.46
C ASN A 167 27.53 -9.76 1.57
N LEU A 168 27.04 -8.58 1.95
CA LEU A 168 26.06 -7.79 1.20
C LEU A 168 26.69 -6.62 0.46
N TYR A 169 26.27 -6.38 -0.77
CA TYR A 169 26.79 -5.26 -1.56
C TYR A 169 26.14 -3.92 -1.10
N PRO A 170 26.87 -2.77 -1.04
CA PRO A 170 28.30 -2.57 -1.39
C PRO A 170 29.28 -2.95 -0.29
N PHE A 171 28.81 -3.35 0.90
CA PHE A 171 29.64 -3.59 2.07
C PHE A 171 30.63 -4.75 1.92
N THR A 172 30.42 -5.65 0.96
CA THR A 172 31.42 -6.66 0.55
C THR A 172 32.73 -6.06 0.04
N LEU A 173 32.68 -4.85 -0.50
CA LEU A 173 33.87 -4.13 -0.97
C LEU A 173 34.57 -3.37 0.15
N TRP A 174 33.95 -3.29 1.33
CA TRP A 174 34.44 -2.47 2.43
C TRP A 174 35.40 -3.29 3.31
N PRO A 175 36.42 -2.65 3.90
CA PRO A 175 37.31 -3.34 4.81
C PRO A 175 36.56 -3.84 6.06
N ASN A 176 37.10 -4.87 6.72
CA ASN A 176 36.60 -5.39 8.00
C ASN A 176 36.81 -4.42 9.19
N HIS A 177 37.27 -3.20 8.93
CA HIS A 177 37.37 -2.10 9.87
C HIS A 177 36.57 -0.90 9.31
N PRO A 178 36.15 0.08 10.15
CA PRO A 178 35.39 1.21 9.64
C PRO A 178 36.14 1.91 8.49
N HIS A 179 35.44 2.20 7.40
CA HIS A 179 35.97 2.99 6.30
C HIS A 179 36.09 4.46 6.72
N PHE A 180 37.20 5.11 6.40
CA PHE A 180 37.47 6.49 6.82
C PHE A 180 37.22 7.47 5.68
N ILE A 181 36.40 8.48 5.95
CA ILE A 181 36.16 9.62 5.07
C ILE A 181 36.67 10.87 5.79
N TYR A 182 37.60 11.57 5.14
CA TYR A 182 38.25 12.76 5.66
C TYR A 182 37.59 14.02 5.11
N GLU A 183 37.33 15.01 5.96
CA GLU A 183 36.79 16.30 5.49
C GLU A 183 37.79 17.11 4.67
N SER A 184 39.09 16.88 4.89
CA SER A 184 40.21 17.57 4.25
C SER A 184 41.32 16.57 3.99
N ASP A 185 42.02 16.75 2.87
CA ASP A 185 43.18 15.95 2.48
C ASP A 185 44.33 16.04 3.50
N GLU A 186 44.37 17.09 4.32
CA GLU A 186 45.31 17.23 5.43
C GLU A 186 45.21 16.10 6.47
N TRP A 187 44.04 15.47 6.59
CA TRP A 187 43.79 14.42 7.58
C TRP A 187 43.97 13.01 7.01
N GLY A 188 44.03 12.86 5.69
CA GLY A 188 44.18 11.59 4.99
C GLY A 188 43.52 11.58 3.61
N PHE A 189 43.74 10.50 2.86
CA PHE A 189 43.21 10.34 1.50
C PHE A 189 42.00 9.41 1.46
N HIS A 190 41.04 9.72 0.60
CA HIS A 190 39.89 8.87 0.32
C HIS A 190 40.29 7.63 -0.48
N LYS A 191 39.91 6.44 -0.01
CA LYS A 191 39.95 5.24 -0.84
C LYS A 191 38.67 5.19 -1.66
N ASN A 192 38.79 5.16 -2.99
CA ASN A 192 37.63 4.95 -3.86
C ASN A 192 37.08 3.53 -3.64
N LEU A 193 35.85 3.45 -3.13
CA LEU A 193 35.17 2.19 -2.83
C LEU A 193 34.46 1.58 -4.06
N GLY A 194 34.54 2.24 -5.22
CA GLY A 194 33.74 1.92 -6.38
C GLY A 194 32.30 2.38 -6.22
N GLN A 195 31.55 2.38 -7.32
CA GLN A 195 30.17 2.81 -7.31
C GLN A 195 29.27 1.67 -6.81
N SER A 196 28.36 1.97 -5.89
CA SER A 196 27.33 1.03 -5.46
C SER A 196 26.49 0.56 -6.66
N VAL A 197 26.56 -0.73 -6.98
CA VAL A 197 25.67 -1.47 -7.90
C VAL A 197 24.62 -2.30 -7.15
N ARG A 198 23.65 -2.84 -7.89
CA ARG A 198 22.63 -3.74 -7.34
C ARG A 198 23.22 -5.08 -6.90
N ASP A 199 22.79 -5.58 -5.74
CA ASP A 199 23.19 -6.91 -5.25
C ASP A 199 22.61 -8.02 -6.12
N LYS A 200 23.43 -8.94 -6.64
CA LYS A 200 22.97 -10.01 -7.55
C LYS A 200 21.89 -10.91 -6.95
N ARG A 201 21.87 -11.10 -5.62
CA ARG A 201 20.82 -11.92 -4.95
C ARG A 201 19.45 -11.28 -4.98
N THR A 202 19.39 -9.98 -5.28
CA THR A 202 18.15 -9.21 -5.41
C THR A 202 17.57 -9.26 -6.83
N GLN A 203 18.19 -10.00 -7.76
CA GLN A 203 17.71 -10.19 -9.14
C GLN A 203 16.74 -11.38 -9.21
N LYS A 204 15.54 -11.21 -8.65
CA LYS A 204 14.46 -12.20 -8.72
C LYS A 204 13.17 -11.55 -9.24
N ASP A 205 12.17 -12.37 -9.54
CA ASP A 205 10.77 -11.92 -9.55
C ASP A 205 10.35 -11.46 -8.14
N ASP A 206 9.26 -10.69 -8.00
CA ASP A 206 8.78 -10.16 -6.69
C ASP A 206 9.75 -9.16 -6.02
N VAL A 207 10.13 -8.14 -6.78
CA VAL A 207 10.96 -7.02 -6.30
C VAL A 207 10.14 -5.74 -6.24
N LEU A 208 10.16 -5.09 -5.08
CA LEU A 208 9.53 -3.80 -4.89
C LEU A 208 10.57 -2.71 -5.17
N TYR A 209 10.28 -1.89 -6.17
CA TYR A 209 11.03 -0.70 -6.51
C TYR A 209 10.29 0.52 -5.94
N SER A 210 11.00 1.35 -5.17
CA SER A 210 10.59 2.69 -4.79
C SER A 210 11.22 3.67 -5.78
N ILE A 211 10.37 4.40 -6.50
CA ILE A 211 10.77 5.22 -7.64
C ILE A 211 10.32 6.65 -7.39
N GLN A 212 11.24 7.60 -7.61
CA GLN A 212 10.92 9.02 -7.51
C GLN A 212 9.91 9.42 -8.60
N PRO A 213 9.02 10.38 -8.33
CA PRO A 213 7.97 10.74 -9.26
C PRO A 213 8.53 11.39 -10.53
N PHE A 214 8.07 10.91 -11.69
CA PHE A 214 8.40 11.45 -13.02
C PHE A 214 7.14 11.53 -13.90
N PRO A 215 7.10 12.41 -14.92
CA PRO A 215 5.98 12.47 -15.85
C PRO A 215 5.82 11.15 -16.62
N LEU A 216 4.65 10.53 -16.54
CA LEU A 216 4.40 9.20 -17.14
C LEU A 216 4.15 9.24 -18.65
N PHE A 217 3.78 10.39 -19.20
CA PHE A 217 3.51 10.58 -20.64
C PHE A 217 4.68 11.20 -21.41
N LYS A 218 5.91 11.19 -20.88
CA LYS A 218 7.02 12.01 -21.40
C LYS A 218 7.32 11.81 -22.91
N ASP A 219 6.96 10.66 -23.47
CA ASP A 219 7.18 10.30 -24.88
C ASP A 219 5.90 10.33 -25.74
N ILE A 220 4.75 10.71 -25.19
CA ILE A 220 3.45 10.71 -25.87
C ILE A 220 3.16 12.16 -26.31
N LYS A 221 3.30 12.40 -27.61
CA LYS A 221 3.37 13.74 -28.26
C LYS A 221 2.10 14.60 -28.23
N GLU A 222 1.07 14.22 -27.48
CA GLU A 222 -0.21 14.94 -27.47
C GLU A 222 -0.39 15.71 -26.15
N GLU A 223 -0.32 17.05 -26.29
CA GLU A 223 -0.71 18.14 -25.39
C GLU A 223 -0.67 17.91 -23.87
N ASP A 224 0.19 18.68 -23.18
CA ASP A 224 0.13 19.05 -21.75
C ASP A 224 -0.25 17.95 -20.73
N ASN A 225 0.02 16.69 -21.07
CA ASN A 225 -0.29 15.51 -20.27
C ASN A 225 0.79 15.24 -19.22
N ASN A 226 1.05 16.22 -18.36
CA ASN A 226 1.94 16.09 -17.20
C ASN A 226 1.29 15.28 -16.06
N LEU A 227 0.85 14.05 -16.33
CA LEU A 227 0.51 13.12 -15.25
C LEU A 227 1.80 12.72 -14.53
N LYS A 228 1.97 13.24 -13.33
CA LYS A 228 3.09 12.94 -12.46
C LYS A 228 2.49 12.53 -11.11
N PRO A 229 2.55 11.22 -10.76
CA PRO A 229 2.17 10.76 -9.43
C PRO A 229 3.01 11.43 -8.35
N ASP A 230 2.55 11.39 -7.10
CA ASP A 230 3.33 11.87 -5.97
C ASP A 230 4.49 10.92 -5.61
N TRP A 231 4.25 9.62 -5.78
CA TRP A 231 5.26 8.57 -5.67
C TRP A 231 4.88 7.36 -6.53
N ILE A 232 5.87 6.54 -6.88
CA ILE A 232 5.63 5.34 -7.68
C ILE A 232 6.29 4.15 -6.99
N PHE A 233 5.52 3.09 -6.79
CA PHE A 233 6.06 1.76 -6.55
C PHE A 233 5.89 0.89 -7.79
N ARG A 234 6.87 0.03 -8.06
CA ARG A 234 6.77 -0.99 -9.10
C ARG A 234 7.06 -2.35 -8.53
N ILE A 235 6.26 -3.34 -8.92
CA ILE A 235 6.47 -4.75 -8.59
C ILE A 235 5.95 -5.60 -9.74
N ASN A 236 6.76 -6.53 -10.24
CA ASN A 236 6.40 -7.35 -11.41
C ASN A 236 5.93 -6.46 -12.58
N LYS A 237 4.75 -6.75 -13.16
CA LYS A 237 4.09 -5.93 -14.20
C LYS A 237 3.08 -4.93 -13.63
N HIS A 238 3.25 -4.50 -12.38
CA HIS A 238 2.32 -3.60 -11.70
C HIS A 238 2.98 -2.26 -11.38
N PHE A 239 2.29 -1.18 -11.74
CA PHE A 239 2.64 0.20 -11.38
C PHE A 239 1.64 0.69 -10.33
N LEU A 240 2.14 1.04 -9.16
CA LEU A 240 1.35 1.55 -8.04
C LEU A 240 1.67 3.04 -7.87
N SER A 241 0.81 3.87 -8.45
CA SER A 241 0.93 5.33 -8.41
C SER A 241 0.24 5.85 -7.15
N ILE A 242 0.97 6.60 -6.33
CA ILE A 242 0.46 7.19 -5.10
C ILE A 242 0.02 8.62 -5.36
N GLU A 243 -1.16 8.97 -4.84
CA GLU A 243 -1.71 10.33 -4.81
C GLU A 243 -2.11 10.65 -3.35
N VAL A 244 -1.55 11.70 -2.76
CA VAL A 244 -1.85 12.08 -1.38
C VAL A 244 -2.84 13.24 -1.36
N ASP A 245 -4.03 13.03 -0.82
CA ASP A 245 -5.04 14.07 -0.69
C ASP A 245 -5.03 14.67 0.73
N THR A 246 -4.64 15.93 0.84
CA THR A 246 -4.74 16.72 2.09
C THR A 246 -6.16 17.22 2.38
N GLY A 247 -7.14 16.86 1.53
CA GLY A 247 -8.54 17.28 1.60
C GLY A 247 -8.81 18.64 0.94
N THR A 248 -7.82 19.22 0.26
CA THR A 248 -7.91 20.54 -0.39
C THR A 248 -8.13 20.45 -1.90
N GLU A 249 -7.90 19.29 -2.49
CA GLU A 249 -8.03 19.10 -3.94
C GLU A 249 -9.52 19.04 -4.34
N ARG A 250 -9.89 19.81 -5.37
CA ARG A 250 -11.28 19.87 -5.86
C ARG A 250 -11.62 18.60 -6.64
N ASN A 251 -12.89 18.18 -6.58
CA ASN A 251 -13.37 16.95 -7.22
C ASN A 251 -13.09 16.89 -8.73
N ASN A 252 -13.23 18.01 -9.45
CA ASN A 252 -12.95 18.07 -10.89
C ASN A 252 -11.47 17.83 -11.23
N ILE A 253 -10.55 18.19 -10.34
CA ILE A 253 -9.12 17.93 -10.51
C ILE A 253 -8.85 16.43 -10.32
N ILE A 254 -9.45 15.82 -9.30
CA ILE A 254 -9.34 14.38 -9.05
C ILE A 254 -9.91 13.58 -10.22
N GLU A 255 -11.09 13.95 -10.73
CA GLU A 255 -11.68 13.31 -11.90
C GLU A 255 -10.75 13.42 -13.13
N SER A 256 -10.17 14.60 -13.36
CA SER A 256 -9.19 14.80 -14.44
C SER A 256 -7.96 13.89 -14.29
N LYS A 257 -7.42 13.74 -13.06
CA LYS A 257 -6.33 12.81 -12.78
C LYS A 257 -6.72 11.36 -13.10
N ILE A 258 -7.91 10.92 -12.67
CA ILE A 258 -8.40 9.56 -12.97
C ILE A 258 -8.52 9.35 -14.48
N LYS A 259 -9.08 10.30 -15.23
CA LYS A 259 -9.17 10.21 -16.71
C LYS A 259 -7.79 10.11 -17.36
N LYS A 260 -6.78 10.80 -16.83
CA LYS A 260 -5.38 10.65 -17.27
C LYS A 260 -4.83 9.27 -16.95
N TYR A 261 -5.08 8.71 -15.76
CA TYR A 261 -4.67 7.33 -15.43
C TYR A 261 -5.38 6.27 -16.30
N ILE A 262 -6.67 6.47 -16.63
CA ILE A 262 -7.40 5.61 -17.57
C ILE A 262 -6.76 5.66 -18.96
N THR A 263 -6.36 6.85 -19.40
CA THR A 263 -5.67 7.03 -20.68
C THR A 263 -4.31 6.31 -20.66
N LEU A 264 -3.54 6.45 -19.59
CA LEU A 264 -2.27 5.75 -19.39
C LEU A 264 -2.45 4.22 -19.45
N SER A 265 -3.49 3.70 -18.81
CA SER A 265 -3.74 2.25 -18.74
C SER A 265 -4.12 1.65 -20.10
N LYS A 266 -4.77 2.43 -20.96
CA LYS A 266 -5.05 2.08 -22.36
C LYS A 266 -3.80 2.12 -23.24
N LEU A 267 -2.92 3.10 -23.04
CA LEU A 267 -1.68 3.24 -23.81
C LEU A 267 -0.62 2.21 -23.44
N MET A 268 -0.65 1.70 -22.20
CA MET A 268 0.28 0.68 -21.71
C MET A 268 -0.47 -0.56 -21.19
N PRO A 269 -1.16 -1.31 -22.07
CA PRO A 269 -2.07 -2.39 -21.66
C PRO A 269 -1.35 -3.62 -21.08
N THR A 270 -0.04 -3.76 -21.29
CA THR A 270 0.79 -4.85 -20.75
C THR A 270 1.16 -4.65 -19.28
N ILE A 271 0.91 -3.45 -18.73
CA ILE A 271 1.16 -3.08 -17.35
C ILE A 271 -0.18 -2.96 -16.63
N ASN A 272 -0.27 -3.55 -15.44
CA ASN A 272 -1.42 -3.38 -14.56
C ASN A 272 -1.22 -2.07 -13.78
N HIS A 273 -2.07 -1.08 -14.05
CA HIS A 273 -2.00 0.21 -13.38
C HIS A 273 -2.91 0.25 -12.16
N HIS A 274 -2.35 0.75 -11.06
CA HIS A 274 -3.03 0.99 -9.80
C HIS A 274 -2.78 2.44 -9.42
N VAL A 275 -3.84 3.16 -9.07
CA VAL A 275 -3.73 4.49 -8.47
C VAL A 275 -4.33 4.44 -7.07
N ILE A 276 -3.55 4.88 -6.08
CA ILE A 276 -3.90 4.80 -4.67
C ILE A 276 -3.97 6.23 -4.11
N PHE A 277 -5.20 6.68 -3.84
CA PHE A 277 -5.49 7.92 -3.14
C PHE A 277 -5.40 7.68 -1.63
N SER A 278 -4.36 8.21 -1.02
CA SER A 278 -4.16 8.20 0.43
C SER A 278 -4.61 9.53 1.03
N ILE A 279 -5.71 9.50 1.78
CA ILE A 279 -6.30 10.71 2.36
C ILE A 279 -5.65 10.96 3.73
N VAL A 280 -5.05 12.13 3.88
CA VAL A 280 -4.41 12.55 5.14
C VAL A 280 -5.44 12.59 6.27
N ASP A 281 -5.17 11.85 7.35
CA ASP A 281 -5.95 11.80 8.58
C ASP A 281 -5.04 12.07 9.80
N ASN A 282 -5.61 12.04 11.02
CA ASN A 282 -4.88 12.32 12.25
C ASN A 282 -3.98 11.15 12.75
N SER A 283 -3.75 10.10 11.95
CA SER A 283 -2.89 8.97 12.36
C SER A 283 -1.40 9.28 12.37
N TYR A 284 -1.00 10.35 11.70
CA TYR A 284 0.35 10.90 11.78
C TYR A 284 0.32 12.38 12.20
N PRO A 285 1.44 12.94 12.67
CA PRO A 285 1.48 14.34 13.10
C PRO A 285 1.19 15.30 11.93
N THR A 286 -0.02 15.85 11.91
CA THR A 286 -0.49 16.84 10.92
C THR A 286 -0.57 18.24 11.52
N VAL A 287 -0.62 19.24 10.64
CA VAL A 287 -0.75 20.65 11.02
C VAL A 287 -2.22 21.02 11.19
N SER A 288 -3.02 20.48 10.28
CA SER A 288 -4.46 20.66 10.25
C SER A 288 -5.13 19.50 11.00
N ASP A 289 -6.27 19.78 11.63
CA ASP A 289 -7.13 18.73 12.15
C ASP A 289 -7.89 18.11 10.98
N HIS A 290 -7.54 16.86 10.69
CA HIS A 290 -8.12 16.11 9.59
C HIS A 290 -9.24 15.19 10.07
N GLY A 291 -9.34 14.92 11.37
CA GLY A 291 -10.24 13.90 11.91
C GLY A 291 -9.96 12.52 11.30
N THR A 292 -11.00 11.69 11.22
CA THR A 292 -10.91 10.34 10.63
C THR A 292 -11.13 10.31 9.11
N LYS A 293 -11.47 11.46 8.50
CA LYS A 293 -11.79 11.65 7.07
C LYS A 293 -12.75 10.64 6.41
N LYS A 294 -13.52 9.89 7.19
CA LYS A 294 -14.48 8.88 6.71
C LYS A 294 -15.39 9.41 5.59
N GLN A 295 -15.95 10.61 5.78
CA GLN A 295 -16.83 11.23 4.77
C GLN A 295 -16.10 11.59 3.47
N ARG A 296 -14.86 12.10 3.54
CA ARG A 296 -14.07 12.43 2.34
C ARG A 296 -13.73 11.17 1.57
N THR A 297 -13.35 10.10 2.26
CA THR A 297 -13.10 8.78 1.66
C THR A 297 -14.35 8.27 0.92
N ALA A 298 -15.51 8.29 1.58
CA ALA A 298 -16.78 7.87 0.97
C ALA A 298 -17.14 8.72 -0.25
N ASN A 299 -17.07 10.05 -0.13
CA ASN A 299 -17.38 10.97 -1.23
C ASN A 299 -16.46 10.78 -2.44
N LEU A 300 -15.17 10.52 -2.23
CA LEU A 300 -14.23 10.24 -3.32
C LEU A 300 -14.48 8.89 -3.98
N LYS A 301 -14.78 7.85 -3.20
CA LYS A 301 -15.20 6.55 -3.75
C LYS A 301 -16.45 6.71 -4.63
N GLU A 302 -17.46 7.42 -4.16
CA GLU A 302 -18.68 7.70 -4.92
C GLU A 302 -18.41 8.49 -6.20
N LEU A 303 -17.62 9.56 -6.11
CA LEU A 303 -17.22 10.36 -7.26
C LEU A 303 -16.55 9.49 -8.34
N ILE A 304 -15.57 8.67 -7.94
CA ILE A 304 -14.77 7.86 -8.86
C ILE A 304 -15.59 6.69 -9.42
N LYS A 305 -16.45 6.06 -8.60
CA LYS A 305 -17.37 4.99 -9.01
C LYS A 305 -18.22 5.39 -10.21
N ASN A 306 -18.67 6.64 -10.21
CA ASN A 306 -19.56 7.20 -11.22
C ASN A 306 -18.87 7.66 -12.51
N ILE A 307 -17.54 7.50 -12.63
CA ILE A 307 -16.81 7.77 -13.88
C ILE A 307 -17.10 6.62 -14.86
N PRO A 308 -17.81 6.86 -15.99
CA PRO A 308 -18.22 5.79 -16.91
C PRO A 308 -17.02 5.06 -17.54
N GLU A 309 -15.98 5.80 -17.89
CA GLU A 309 -14.79 5.28 -18.58
C GLU A 309 -13.98 4.31 -17.72
N LEU A 310 -14.12 4.39 -16.39
CA LEU A 310 -13.42 3.50 -15.45
C LEU A 310 -13.88 2.04 -15.64
N ALA A 311 -15.18 1.81 -15.90
CA ALA A 311 -15.76 0.48 -16.06
C ALA A 311 -15.19 -0.27 -17.29
N ALA A 312 -14.81 0.47 -18.33
CA ALA A 312 -14.22 -0.08 -19.54
C ALA A 312 -12.67 -0.14 -19.50
N SER A 313 -12.06 0.24 -18.37
CA SER A 313 -10.60 0.30 -18.21
C SER A 313 -10.06 -0.84 -17.37
N ASN A 314 -8.78 -1.17 -17.55
CA ASN A 314 -8.02 -2.07 -16.69
C ASN A 314 -7.37 -1.35 -15.48
N LEU A 315 -7.70 -0.07 -15.24
CA LEU A 315 -7.19 0.69 -14.12
C LEU A 315 -7.85 0.24 -12.81
N ASN A 316 -7.02 -0.03 -11.80
CA ASN A 316 -7.49 -0.27 -10.44
C ASN A 316 -7.35 1.02 -9.63
N VAL A 317 -8.44 1.49 -9.04
CA VAL A 317 -8.43 2.71 -8.22
C VAL A 317 -8.68 2.35 -6.77
N TYR A 318 -7.84 2.85 -5.87
CA TYR A 318 -7.96 2.66 -4.43
C TYR A 318 -8.10 4.02 -3.75
N VAL A 319 -9.00 4.12 -2.78
CA VAL A 319 -9.20 5.30 -1.94
C VAL A 319 -9.25 4.85 -0.50
N THR A 320 -8.29 5.32 0.30
CA THR A 320 -8.15 4.88 1.70
C THR A 320 -7.64 6.01 2.59
N PRO A 321 -8.07 6.11 3.86
CA PRO A 321 -7.42 7.00 4.81
C PRO A 321 -5.97 6.56 5.09
N MET A 322 -5.10 7.51 5.39
CA MET A 322 -3.66 7.30 5.60
C MET A 322 -3.40 6.23 6.67
N ARG A 323 -4.21 6.15 7.74
CA ARG A 323 -4.05 5.12 8.78
C ARG A 323 -4.19 3.67 8.29
N ARG A 324 -4.79 3.47 7.12
CA ARG A 324 -5.08 2.16 6.52
C ARG A 324 -4.19 1.86 5.31
N ILE A 325 -3.29 2.76 4.93
CA ILE A 325 -2.49 2.58 3.72
C ILE A 325 -1.62 1.32 3.80
N GLN A 326 -1.07 0.97 4.96
CA GLN A 326 -0.31 -0.26 5.14
C GLN A 326 -1.13 -1.52 4.85
N ALA A 327 -2.37 -1.61 5.36
CA ALA A 327 -3.25 -2.75 5.15
C ALA A 327 -3.67 -2.88 3.67
N VAL A 328 -4.01 -1.76 3.03
CA VAL A 328 -4.35 -1.72 1.60
C VAL A 328 -3.15 -2.13 0.74
N MET A 329 -1.97 -1.55 1.00
CA MET A 329 -0.75 -1.89 0.27
C MET A 329 -0.37 -3.36 0.46
N TYR A 330 -0.57 -3.94 1.65
CA TYR A 330 -0.39 -5.38 1.86
C TYR A 330 -1.26 -6.21 0.91
N GLN A 331 -2.57 -5.92 0.83
CA GLN A 331 -3.48 -6.65 -0.06
C GLN A 331 -3.11 -6.49 -1.54
N ILE A 332 -2.72 -5.28 -1.96
CA ILE A 332 -2.26 -5.02 -3.32
C ILE A 332 -1.00 -5.85 -3.60
N LEU A 333 0.01 -5.76 -2.74
CA LEU A 333 1.28 -6.44 -2.92
C LEU A 333 1.11 -7.97 -2.96
N GLU A 334 0.34 -8.55 -2.03
CA GLU A 334 0.03 -9.99 -2.07
C GLU A 334 -0.67 -10.40 -3.38
N LYS A 335 -1.66 -9.63 -3.84
CA LYS A 335 -2.32 -9.87 -5.13
C LYS A 335 -1.35 -9.79 -6.31
N THR A 336 -0.38 -8.87 -6.29
CA THR A 336 0.61 -8.73 -7.38
C THR A 336 1.65 -9.84 -7.44
N ARG A 337 1.83 -10.58 -6.32
CA ARG A 337 2.82 -11.66 -6.18
C ARG A 337 2.30 -13.02 -6.55
N VAL A 338 1.05 -13.29 -6.21
CA VAL A 338 0.41 -14.56 -6.54
C VAL A 338 0.40 -14.69 -8.06
N GLN A 339 1.26 -15.58 -8.59
CA GLN A 339 1.12 -16.07 -9.97
C GLN A 339 -0.34 -16.44 -10.15
N ARG A 340 -1.02 -15.91 -11.18
CA ARG A 340 -2.46 -16.06 -11.41
C ARG A 340 -2.93 -17.50 -11.10
N LYS A 341 -3.29 -17.79 -9.84
CA LYS A 341 -4.37 -18.73 -9.57
C LYS A 341 -5.52 -18.14 -10.35
N GLN A 342 -6.10 -18.92 -11.25
CA GLN A 342 -7.23 -18.41 -12.00
C GLN A 342 -8.26 -17.95 -10.97
N GLU A 343 -8.86 -16.78 -11.15
CA GLU A 343 -9.78 -16.20 -10.16
C GLU A 343 -10.90 -17.19 -9.79
N GLN A 344 -11.28 -18.03 -10.75
CA GLN A 344 -12.15 -19.17 -10.58
C GLN A 344 -11.61 -20.25 -9.62
N GLU A 345 -10.31 -20.58 -9.64
CA GLU A 345 -9.69 -21.51 -8.69
C GLU A 345 -9.73 -20.96 -7.26
N PHE A 346 -9.50 -19.65 -7.11
CA PHE A 346 -9.63 -18.97 -5.81
C PHE A 346 -11.07 -19.09 -5.30
N HIS A 347 -12.07 -18.76 -6.12
CA HIS A 347 -13.47 -18.90 -5.72
C HIS A 347 -13.84 -20.36 -5.41
N ASN A 348 -13.43 -21.31 -6.25
CA ASN A 348 -13.71 -22.73 -6.01
C ASN A 348 -13.11 -23.24 -4.70
N GLU A 349 -11.87 -22.87 -4.36
CA GLU A 349 -11.25 -23.23 -3.09
C GLU A 349 -12.04 -22.65 -1.90
N ILE A 350 -12.40 -21.37 -1.99
CA ILE A 350 -13.10 -20.68 -0.90
C ILE A 350 -14.52 -21.21 -0.73
N ILE A 351 -15.26 -21.42 -1.81
CA ILE A 351 -16.63 -21.96 -1.79
C ILE A 351 -16.64 -23.42 -1.33
N SER A 352 -15.68 -24.23 -1.77
CA SER A 352 -15.52 -25.60 -1.27
C SER A 352 -15.25 -25.62 0.23
N ARG A 353 -14.44 -24.68 0.76
CA ARG A 353 -14.25 -24.56 2.21
C ARG A 353 -15.54 -24.12 2.89
N LEU A 354 -16.19 -23.07 2.39
CA LEU A 354 -17.44 -22.57 2.94
C LEU A 354 -18.47 -23.70 3.11
N ASN A 355 -18.65 -24.55 2.09
CA ASN A 355 -19.55 -25.71 2.13
C ASN A 355 -19.23 -26.74 3.24
N ASN A 356 -17.97 -26.85 3.66
CA ASN A 356 -17.54 -27.82 4.67
C ASN A 356 -17.67 -27.29 6.10
N VAL A 357 -17.80 -25.97 6.27
CA VAL A 357 -17.79 -25.32 7.59
C VAL A 357 -19.17 -24.75 7.97
N ILE A 358 -20.08 -24.57 7.01
CA ILE A 358 -21.49 -24.27 7.31
C ILE A 358 -22.14 -25.48 8.02
N THR A 359 -23.07 -25.22 8.95
CA THR A 359 -23.74 -26.26 9.76
C THR A 359 -24.46 -27.30 8.89
N PHE A 360 -24.94 -26.89 7.70
CA PHE A 360 -25.58 -27.76 6.73
C PHE A 360 -24.70 -27.95 5.48
N PRO A 361 -24.50 -29.21 5.03
CA PRO A 361 -23.72 -29.45 3.83
C PRO A 361 -24.51 -29.08 2.58
N TYR A 362 -23.95 -28.16 1.78
CA TYR A 362 -24.44 -27.82 0.44
C TYR A 362 -23.53 -28.40 -0.64
N THR A 363 -24.11 -28.64 -1.81
CA THR A 363 -23.41 -28.78 -3.08
C THR A 363 -23.46 -27.43 -3.78
N ALA A 364 -22.29 -26.83 -4.06
CA ALA A 364 -22.21 -25.60 -4.83
C ALA A 364 -21.72 -25.90 -6.25
N THR A 365 -22.48 -25.46 -7.25
CA THR A 365 -22.13 -25.61 -8.66
C THR A 365 -21.92 -24.24 -9.29
N LEU A 366 -20.80 -24.05 -10.00
CA LEU A 366 -20.53 -22.79 -10.69
C LEU A 366 -21.39 -22.71 -11.96
N VAL A 367 -22.07 -21.58 -12.10
CA VAL A 367 -22.91 -21.23 -13.26
C VAL A 367 -22.23 -20.08 -13.99
N ASN A 368 -21.58 -20.39 -15.12
CA ASN A 368 -20.71 -19.44 -15.82
C ASN A 368 -21.09 -19.19 -17.29
N THR A 369 -22.15 -19.83 -17.80
CA THR A 369 -22.66 -19.57 -19.15
C THR A 369 -23.87 -18.64 -19.08
N GLU A 370 -23.99 -17.74 -20.06
CA GLU A 370 -25.13 -16.82 -20.14
C GLU A 370 -26.46 -17.58 -20.24
N GLU A 371 -26.50 -18.70 -20.95
CA GLU A 371 -27.69 -19.54 -21.07
C GLU A 371 -28.11 -20.13 -19.72
N SER A 372 -27.17 -20.68 -18.95
CA SER A 372 -27.47 -21.24 -17.62
C SER A 372 -27.84 -20.16 -16.61
N LEU A 373 -27.22 -18.97 -16.68
CA LEU A 373 -27.62 -17.82 -15.88
C LEU A 373 -29.06 -17.38 -16.19
N LYS A 374 -29.43 -17.32 -17.47
CA LYS A 374 -30.82 -17.01 -17.88
C LYS A 374 -31.82 -18.06 -17.37
N LYS A 375 -31.45 -19.35 -17.40
CA LYS A 375 -32.28 -20.44 -16.83
C LYS A 375 -32.56 -20.25 -15.33
N LEU A 376 -31.59 -19.69 -14.59
CA LEU A 376 -31.77 -19.33 -13.18
C LEU A 376 -32.46 -17.99 -12.96
N GLY A 377 -32.84 -17.26 -14.02
CA GLY A 377 -33.57 -16.00 -13.91
C GLY A 377 -32.70 -14.73 -13.95
N PHE A 378 -31.41 -14.84 -14.27
CA PHE A 378 -30.52 -13.70 -14.46
C PHE A 378 -30.62 -13.13 -15.89
N TYR A 379 -31.52 -12.18 -16.12
CA TYR A 379 -31.74 -11.59 -17.45
C TYR A 379 -31.08 -10.21 -17.66
N HIS A 380 -30.68 -9.55 -16.58
CA HIS A 380 -30.16 -8.18 -16.64
C HIS A 380 -28.82 -8.09 -17.40
N GLN A 381 -28.82 -7.43 -18.57
CA GLN A 381 -27.65 -7.33 -19.45
C GLN A 381 -26.45 -6.67 -18.78
N GLY A 382 -26.68 -5.63 -17.96
CA GLY A 382 -25.61 -4.98 -17.21
C GLY A 382 -24.90 -5.93 -16.23
N PHE A 383 -25.63 -6.89 -15.65
CA PHE A 383 -25.02 -7.91 -14.79
C PHE A 383 -24.28 -8.97 -15.60
N LEU A 384 -24.91 -9.50 -16.66
CA LEU A 384 -24.30 -10.51 -17.52
C LEU A 384 -22.97 -10.03 -18.12
N SER A 385 -22.88 -8.73 -18.46
CA SER A 385 -21.65 -8.11 -18.97
C SER A 385 -20.47 -8.11 -17.99
N LYS A 386 -20.73 -8.15 -16.67
CA LYS A 386 -19.67 -8.16 -15.64
C LYS A 386 -18.97 -9.51 -15.50
N LYS A 387 -19.62 -10.60 -15.94
CA LYS A 387 -19.10 -11.97 -15.84
C LYS A 387 -18.68 -12.36 -14.42
N LEU A 388 -19.44 -11.89 -13.42
CA LEU A 388 -19.23 -12.29 -12.04
C LEU A 388 -19.58 -13.78 -11.86
N PRO A 389 -18.85 -14.51 -11.02
CA PRO A 389 -19.12 -15.91 -10.74
C PRO A 389 -20.43 -16.05 -9.95
N VAL A 390 -21.33 -16.91 -10.44
CA VAL A 390 -22.56 -17.28 -9.74
C VAL A 390 -22.49 -18.75 -9.37
N TYR A 391 -22.81 -19.06 -8.13
CA TYR A 391 -22.88 -20.43 -7.63
C TYR A 391 -24.31 -20.76 -7.25
N HIS A 392 -24.81 -21.89 -7.74
CA HIS A 392 -26.08 -22.45 -7.31
C HIS A 392 -25.82 -23.46 -6.19
N PHE A 393 -26.39 -23.20 -5.01
CA PHE A 393 -26.25 -24.02 -3.81
C PHE A 393 -27.49 -24.88 -3.63
N GLN A 394 -27.29 -26.20 -3.51
CA GLN A 394 -28.35 -27.17 -3.23
C GLN A 394 -27.99 -27.96 -1.97
N LYS A 395 -28.90 -28.05 -1.01
CA LYS A 395 -28.66 -28.78 0.25
C LYS A 395 -28.50 -30.29 -0.04
N LYS A 396 -27.55 -30.96 0.60
CA LYS A 396 -27.27 -32.40 0.36
C LYS A 396 -28.27 -33.35 1.00
N ASP A 397 -28.94 -32.92 2.08
CA ASP A 397 -29.92 -33.73 2.82
C ASP A 397 -31.20 -32.92 3.05
N GLU A 398 -32.29 -33.38 2.42
CA GLU A 398 -33.62 -32.77 2.47
C GLU A 398 -34.41 -33.21 3.70
N GLN A 399 -34.07 -34.35 4.32
CA GLN A 399 -34.92 -35.03 5.30
C GLN A 399 -35.01 -34.32 6.66
N ASN A 400 -34.06 -33.42 6.97
CA ASN A 400 -34.01 -32.62 8.20
C ASN A 400 -33.90 -31.11 7.92
N ALA A 401 -34.44 -30.64 6.80
CA ALA A 401 -34.27 -29.27 6.37
C ALA A 401 -35.00 -28.25 7.27
N LYS A 402 -34.25 -27.53 8.12
CA LYS A 402 -34.58 -26.16 8.54
C LYS A 402 -33.82 -25.17 7.63
N GLY A 403 -34.50 -24.14 7.08
CA GLY A 403 -33.92 -23.13 6.17
C GLY A 403 -34.22 -23.36 4.67
N LEU A 404 -33.63 -22.53 3.79
CA LEU A 404 -33.79 -22.64 2.32
C LEU A 404 -33.14 -23.93 1.78
N LEU A 405 -33.83 -24.66 0.89
CA LEU A 405 -33.31 -25.88 0.24
C LEU A 405 -32.27 -25.57 -0.83
N GLU A 406 -32.47 -24.48 -1.58
CA GLU A 406 -31.61 -24.06 -2.68
C GLU A 406 -31.53 -22.53 -2.73
N PHE A 407 -30.37 -21.97 -3.05
CA PHE A 407 -30.20 -20.54 -3.30
C PHE A 407 -29.06 -20.26 -4.28
N ASP A 408 -29.10 -19.10 -4.91
CA ASP A 408 -28.02 -18.61 -5.78
C ASP A 408 -27.13 -17.62 -5.03
N ALA A 409 -25.82 -17.66 -5.28
CA ALA A 409 -24.87 -16.72 -4.72
C ALA A 409 -23.97 -16.10 -5.78
N ILE A 410 -23.96 -14.77 -5.85
CA ILE A 410 -22.99 -13.99 -6.62
C ILE A 410 -21.76 -13.77 -5.74
N VAL A 411 -20.58 -14.22 -6.18
CA VAL A 411 -19.35 -14.09 -5.40
C VAL A 411 -18.53 -12.90 -5.90
N ILE A 412 -18.19 -11.98 -5.00
CA ILE A 412 -17.39 -10.79 -5.32
C ILE A 412 -16.13 -10.79 -4.47
N LYS A 413 -14.97 -10.73 -5.11
CA LYS A 413 -13.68 -10.55 -4.42
C LYS A 413 -13.47 -9.07 -4.10
N MET A 414 -13.48 -8.75 -2.82
CA MET A 414 -13.28 -7.38 -2.33
C MET A 414 -11.80 -7.07 -2.14
N GLN A 415 -11.44 -5.79 -2.12
CA GLN A 415 -10.16 -5.30 -1.62
C GLN A 415 -10.39 -3.97 -0.92
N GLU A 416 -9.79 -3.80 0.26
CA GLU A 416 -9.97 -2.58 1.05
C GLU A 416 -9.62 -1.34 0.21
N GLY A 417 -10.56 -0.39 0.14
CA GLY A 417 -10.38 0.85 -0.58
C GLY A 417 -10.57 0.76 -2.09
N ASN A 418 -10.68 -0.43 -2.69
CA ASN A 418 -10.78 -0.58 -4.13
C ASN A 418 -12.16 -0.15 -4.66
N VAL A 419 -12.16 0.87 -5.52
CA VAL A 419 -13.38 1.46 -6.07
C VAL A 419 -14.04 0.51 -7.09
N ASN A 420 -13.27 -0.31 -7.80
CA ASN A 420 -13.81 -1.25 -8.79
C ASN A 420 -14.66 -2.35 -8.11
N SER A 421 -14.11 -3.07 -7.12
CA SER A 421 -14.88 -4.09 -6.38
C SER A 421 -16.03 -3.47 -5.59
N TYR A 422 -15.85 -2.24 -5.09
CA TYR A 422 -16.91 -1.49 -4.45
C TYR A 422 -18.07 -1.18 -5.41
N LYS A 423 -17.76 -0.78 -6.65
CA LYS A 423 -18.74 -0.55 -7.72
C LYS A 423 -19.53 -1.80 -8.02
N ASP A 424 -18.85 -2.93 -8.22
CA ASP A 424 -19.52 -4.21 -8.51
C ASP A 424 -20.47 -4.60 -7.40
N LEU A 425 -20.04 -4.52 -6.14
CA LEU A 425 -20.91 -4.77 -4.99
C LEU A 425 -22.12 -3.84 -4.96
N SER A 426 -21.90 -2.53 -5.13
CA SER A 426 -22.96 -1.51 -5.08
C SER A 426 -23.99 -1.69 -6.20
N GLU A 427 -23.56 -1.97 -7.43
CA GLU A 427 -24.46 -2.13 -8.57
C GLU A 427 -25.26 -3.43 -8.48
N VAL A 428 -24.62 -4.55 -8.12
CA VAL A 428 -25.33 -5.83 -7.95
C VAL A 428 -26.34 -5.75 -6.80
N ALA A 429 -25.96 -5.14 -5.67
CA ALA A 429 -26.88 -4.96 -4.54
C ALA A 429 -28.09 -4.08 -4.91
N GLN A 430 -27.92 -3.07 -5.77
CA GLN A 430 -29.03 -2.23 -6.26
C GLN A 430 -29.98 -3.00 -7.18
N LEU A 431 -29.47 -3.89 -8.05
CA LEU A 431 -30.30 -4.72 -8.93
C LEU A 431 -31.20 -5.69 -8.15
N LEU A 432 -30.71 -6.22 -7.02
CA LEU A 432 -31.53 -7.08 -6.15
C LEU A 432 -32.68 -6.28 -5.50
N VAL A 433 -32.43 -5.06 -4.99
CA VAL A 433 -33.49 -4.21 -4.42
C VAL A 433 -34.55 -3.82 -5.44
N GLN A 434 -34.15 -3.53 -6.68
CA GLN A 434 -35.09 -3.24 -7.76
C GLN A 434 -36.01 -4.44 -8.03
N SER A 435 -35.47 -5.66 -7.95
CA SER A 435 -36.24 -6.91 -8.13
C SER A 435 -37.28 -7.16 -7.01
N ASP A 436 -37.01 -6.65 -5.80
CA ASP A 436 -37.93 -6.74 -4.67
C ASP A 436 -39.05 -5.69 -4.72
N SER A 437 -38.76 -4.50 -5.25
CA SER A 437 -39.67 -3.36 -5.29
C SER A 437 -40.58 -3.32 -6.52
N GLU A 438 -40.11 -3.74 -7.69
CA GLU A 438 -40.92 -3.78 -8.91
C GLU A 438 -41.80 -5.04 -8.94
N ARG A 439 -43.08 -4.87 -8.59
CA ARG A 439 -44.14 -5.91 -8.72
C ARG A 439 -44.36 -6.31 -10.18
N GLY A 440 -43.46 -7.11 -10.76
CA GLY A 440 -43.70 -7.84 -12.02
C GLY A 440 -42.57 -7.86 -13.06
N LYS A 441 -41.47 -7.11 -12.87
CA LYS A 441 -40.28 -7.23 -13.74
C LYS A 441 -39.13 -7.82 -12.92
N LEU A 442 -38.95 -9.13 -13.01
CA LEU A 442 -37.79 -9.82 -12.43
C LEU A 442 -36.51 -9.34 -13.14
N VAL A 443 -35.72 -8.52 -12.45
CA VAL A 443 -34.39 -8.09 -12.91
C VAL A 443 -33.34 -9.16 -12.54
N MET A 444 -33.48 -9.73 -11.34
CA MET A 444 -32.71 -10.85 -10.80
C MET A 444 -33.57 -11.74 -9.88
N PRO A 445 -33.17 -13.00 -9.61
CA PRO A 445 -33.86 -13.86 -8.66
C PRO A 445 -33.78 -13.29 -7.24
N ARG A 446 -34.92 -13.21 -6.53
CA ARG A 446 -35.03 -12.53 -5.24
C ARG A 446 -34.22 -13.17 -4.11
N ASP A 447 -34.08 -14.50 -4.14
CA ASP A 447 -33.37 -15.25 -3.11
C ASP A 447 -31.84 -15.27 -3.33
N THR A 448 -31.36 -14.56 -4.35
CA THR A 448 -29.92 -14.44 -4.64
C THR A 448 -29.20 -13.73 -3.49
N LYS A 449 -28.13 -14.34 -2.99
CA LYS A 449 -27.19 -13.74 -2.03
C LYS A 449 -25.97 -13.19 -2.75
N ILE A 450 -25.33 -12.18 -2.17
CA ILE A 450 -24.02 -11.67 -2.60
C ILE A 450 -23.02 -12.05 -1.51
N ILE A 451 -22.06 -12.92 -1.84
CA ILE A 451 -20.97 -13.28 -0.93
C ILE A 451 -19.75 -12.45 -1.31
N ALA A 452 -19.47 -11.42 -0.51
CA ALA A 452 -18.35 -10.53 -0.72
C ALA A 452 -17.17 -10.92 0.19
N ILE A 453 -16.07 -11.34 -0.43
CA ILE A 453 -14.94 -11.97 0.25
C ILE A 453 -13.76 -11.00 0.30
N TYR A 454 -13.32 -10.64 1.50
CA TYR A 454 -12.05 -9.97 1.72
C TYR A 454 -10.93 -11.01 1.75
N PRO A 455 -9.92 -10.91 0.86
CA PRO A 455 -8.77 -11.80 0.86
C PRO A 455 -7.91 -11.55 2.10
N LYS A 456 -6.84 -12.35 2.22
CA LYS A 456 -5.84 -12.24 3.29
C LYS A 456 -5.52 -10.79 3.69
N GLU A 457 -5.70 -10.50 4.97
CA GLU A 457 -5.47 -9.20 5.60
C GLU A 457 -4.12 -9.15 6.32
N LEU A 458 -3.63 -7.95 6.60
CA LEU A 458 -2.43 -7.77 7.42
C LEU A 458 -2.78 -8.05 8.89
N GLU A 459 -2.09 -9.02 9.49
CA GLU A 459 -2.26 -9.37 10.90
C GLU A 459 -2.00 -8.18 11.83
N GLY A 460 -2.73 -8.12 12.94
CA GLY A 460 -2.61 -7.05 13.94
C GLY A 460 -3.25 -5.70 13.53
N THR A 461 -3.88 -5.63 12.36
CA THR A 461 -4.65 -4.45 11.94
C THR A 461 -6.16 -4.67 12.12
N GLU A 462 -6.92 -3.58 12.26
CA GLU A 462 -8.39 -3.65 12.22
C GLU A 462 -8.85 -4.29 10.89
N THR A 463 -10.01 -4.94 10.87
CA THR A 463 -10.47 -5.71 9.71
C THR A 463 -10.87 -4.80 8.54
N SER A 464 -10.65 -5.26 7.31
CA SER A 464 -11.02 -4.52 6.08
C SER A 464 -12.52 -4.28 6.01
N VAL A 465 -13.31 -5.29 6.43
CA VAL A 465 -14.78 -5.22 6.51
C VAL A 465 -15.22 -3.97 7.29
N ILE A 466 -14.55 -3.68 8.42
CA ILE A 466 -14.89 -2.54 9.29
C ILE A 466 -14.58 -1.18 8.64
N HIS A 467 -13.55 -1.09 7.80
CA HIS A 467 -13.16 0.19 7.20
C HIS A 467 -13.79 0.44 5.84
N ASP A 468 -14.10 -0.62 5.09
CA ASP A 468 -14.43 -0.52 3.68
C ASP A 468 -15.95 -0.45 3.43
N ILE A 469 -16.78 -1.24 4.14
CA ILE A 469 -18.20 -1.43 3.78
C ILE A 469 -19.19 -0.73 4.71
N PHE A 470 -18.82 -0.30 5.92
CA PHE A 470 -19.75 0.45 6.78
C PHE A 470 -20.14 1.85 6.26
N HIS A 471 -19.54 2.28 5.13
CA HIS A 471 -19.83 3.54 4.44
C HIS A 471 -20.44 3.34 3.05
N SER A 472 -20.81 2.10 2.70
CA SER A 472 -21.42 1.80 1.41
C SER A 472 -22.90 2.21 1.38
N SER A 473 -23.33 2.83 0.28
CA SER A 473 -24.75 2.96 -0.10
C SER A 473 -25.34 1.66 -0.68
N ALA A 474 -24.62 0.54 -0.57
CA ALA A 474 -25.10 -0.74 -1.07
C ALA A 474 -26.28 -1.21 -0.22
N SER A 475 -27.25 -1.87 -0.85
CA SER A 475 -28.34 -2.50 -0.12
C SER A 475 -27.76 -3.46 0.91
N LYS A 476 -28.26 -3.34 2.14
CA LYS A 476 -27.82 -4.18 3.26
C LYS A 476 -28.45 -5.57 3.21
N GLN A 477 -29.52 -5.73 2.44
CA GLN A 477 -30.22 -6.99 2.27
C GLN A 477 -29.46 -7.87 1.28
N ASN A 478 -29.38 -9.17 1.58
CA ASN A 478 -28.74 -10.20 0.76
C ASN A 478 -27.21 -10.10 0.59
N VAL A 479 -26.53 -9.15 1.22
CA VAL A 479 -25.06 -9.09 1.21
C VAL A 479 -24.48 -9.77 2.45
N ILE A 480 -23.65 -10.78 2.21
CA ILE A 480 -22.90 -11.51 3.23
C ILE A 480 -21.42 -11.13 3.07
N LEU A 481 -20.84 -10.52 4.09
CA LEU A 481 -19.43 -10.18 4.10
C LEU A 481 -18.64 -11.23 4.85
N ILE A 482 -17.51 -11.64 4.30
CA ILE A 482 -16.63 -12.60 4.97
C ILE A 482 -15.15 -12.31 4.70
N ARG A 483 -14.30 -12.66 5.66
CA ARG A 483 -12.84 -12.66 5.48
C ARG A 483 -12.39 -14.06 5.13
N GLU A 484 -11.43 -14.16 4.21
CA GLU A 484 -10.79 -15.42 3.85
C GLU A 484 -10.23 -16.16 5.08
N ASN A 485 -9.69 -15.42 6.06
CA ASN A 485 -9.15 -15.99 7.30
C ASN A 485 -10.24 -16.61 8.18
N ASP A 486 -11.48 -16.11 8.15
CA ASP A 486 -12.58 -16.64 8.96
C ASP A 486 -13.14 -17.94 8.38
N ILE A 487 -13.13 -18.08 7.04
CA ILE A 487 -13.56 -19.32 6.35
C ILE A 487 -12.68 -20.51 6.75
N ARG A 488 -11.43 -20.26 7.16
CA ARG A 488 -10.49 -21.29 7.57
C ARG A 488 -10.64 -21.70 9.04
N GLN A 489 -11.49 -21.01 9.81
CA GLN A 489 -11.76 -21.34 11.20
C GLN A 489 -12.82 -22.43 11.31
N PHE A 490 -12.87 -23.12 12.46
CA PHE A 490 -13.84 -24.19 12.70
C PHE A 490 -15.29 -23.68 12.72
N ASN A 491 -15.51 -22.48 13.25
CA ASN A 491 -16.79 -21.77 13.21
C ASN A 491 -16.58 -20.45 12.46
N PRO A 492 -17.00 -20.33 11.20
CA PRO A 492 -16.74 -19.17 10.38
C PRO A 492 -17.69 -18.05 10.80
N CYS A 493 -17.14 -16.86 10.99
CA CYS A 493 -17.94 -15.68 11.28
C CYS A 493 -18.24 -14.92 9.99
N PHE A 494 -19.49 -14.50 9.82
CA PHE A 494 -19.95 -13.68 8.72
C PHE A 494 -20.36 -12.32 9.26
N PHE A 495 -20.14 -11.25 8.51
CA PHE A 495 -20.49 -9.91 8.96
C PHE A 495 -21.79 -9.44 8.29
N ASP A 496 -22.75 -9.07 9.12
CA ASP A 496 -24.00 -8.45 8.70
C ASP A 496 -23.81 -6.92 8.63
N ILE A 497 -24.00 -6.33 7.45
CA ILE A 497 -23.85 -4.89 7.22
C ILE A 497 -24.95 -4.09 7.94
N GLN A 498 -26.16 -4.65 8.04
CA GLN A 498 -27.31 -4.01 8.64
C GLN A 498 -27.14 -3.87 10.14
N GLN A 499 -26.81 -4.97 10.82
CA GLN A 499 -26.71 -5.03 12.27
C GLN A 499 -25.31 -4.71 12.79
N ARG A 500 -24.30 -4.67 11.91
CA ARG A 500 -22.89 -4.39 12.23
C ARG A 500 -22.29 -5.38 13.22
N GLU A 501 -22.75 -6.61 13.15
CA GLU A 501 -22.34 -7.69 14.04
C GLU A 501 -21.92 -8.92 13.25
N MET A 502 -21.33 -9.87 13.96
CA MET A 502 -21.00 -11.17 13.40
C MET A 502 -22.17 -12.12 13.62
N LYS A 503 -22.48 -12.91 12.59
CA LYS A 503 -23.56 -13.90 12.58
C LYS A 503 -23.07 -15.23 12.03
N LEU A 504 -23.81 -16.29 12.35
CA LEU A 504 -23.69 -17.57 11.68
C LEU A 504 -24.30 -17.49 10.27
N PHE A 505 -23.88 -18.37 9.36
CA PHE A 505 -24.33 -18.34 7.96
C PHE A 505 -25.85 -18.51 7.83
N GLU A 506 -26.41 -19.34 8.69
CA GLU A 506 -27.82 -19.72 8.69
C GLU A 506 -28.74 -18.56 9.07
N GLU A 507 -28.22 -17.56 9.79
CA GLU A 507 -28.99 -16.38 10.22
C GLU A 507 -29.24 -15.37 9.08
N PHE A 508 -28.70 -15.63 7.88
CA PHE A 508 -28.94 -14.83 6.65
C PHE A 508 -30.12 -15.34 5.80
N PHE A 509 -30.76 -16.44 6.22
CA PHE A 509 -31.91 -17.10 5.61
C PHE A 509 -33.04 -17.22 6.62
#